data_AF-A0A1F6HSI3-F1
#
_entry.id   AF-A0A1F6HSI3-F1
#
_cell.length_a   1.000
_cell.length_b   1.000
_cell.length_c   1.000
_cell.angle_alpha   90.00
_cell.angle_beta   90.00
_cell.angle_gamma   90.00
#
_symmetry.space_group_name_H-M   'P 1'
#
loop_
_entity.id
_entity.type
_entity.pdbx_description
1 polymer ?
#
loop_
_entity_poly.entity_id
_entity_poly.type
_entity_poly.pdbx_seq_one_letter_code
_entity_poly.pdbx_strand_id
1 'polypeptide(L)'
;MREQEKRQYNQIESSGRRVEQEFPKNGDERLNALLGSFNMPTKAVVQQLLPYNGYISPDALVRDFREVFKGTELASFDSKSIISYCFNTLCPIGLVAQEYTIEYFGKDKLVGFGLTEAGAKYGIPAACLALYFENERKQSLYPTFGAIHKKNSEEQRTPHTRAKILWLLNECPNLTEKEVARELGINNSTVKNSLVALKNAGVIDYKSITPNTGKTQVTYTKGELPEAEVKKVGSRVSLTQDVVRFCEELINDGKDITQDAVFIKFPEEVRGKYKALRRDINITLSGLAHQEFLQRGQFIGGKIQSHAQITEKGKAIVSGFLTPLIGLLQEDNATRHWLEREIVPVVTRDLKAYAQNSGELYYPHSPSFLRKQFQENIGRLREILSVSSKPLTNVELSEIIGIHQSTVRAYLNKTLASELQIEERKGVCYYSMKTRRQDLLDSSLSPKASGESLEEYEI
;
A
#
# COMPACT_ATOMS: atom_id res chain seq x y z
N MET A 1 48.14 -44.22 -22.40
CA MET A 1 48.33 -43.03 -21.54
C MET A 1 47.35 -41.90 -21.85
N ARG A 2 47.22 -41.41 -23.10
CA ARG A 2 46.33 -40.26 -23.41
C ARG A 2 44.81 -40.46 -23.20
N GLU A 3 44.31 -41.69 -23.20
CA GLU A 3 42.90 -41.97 -22.86
C GLU A 3 42.63 -42.14 -21.37
N GLN A 4 43.62 -42.58 -20.59
CA GLN A 4 43.52 -42.64 -19.13
C GLN A 4 43.63 -41.23 -18.53
N GLU A 5 44.48 -40.37 -19.08
CA GLU A 5 44.53 -38.95 -18.70
C GLU A 5 43.23 -38.21 -19.08
N LYS A 6 42.61 -38.50 -20.24
CA LYS A 6 41.28 -37.95 -20.59
C LYS A 6 40.16 -38.45 -19.68
N ARG A 7 40.23 -39.69 -19.19
CA ARG A 7 39.26 -40.24 -18.23
C ARG A 7 39.48 -39.71 -16.81
N GLN A 8 40.72 -39.44 -16.40
CA GLN A 8 41.04 -38.72 -15.16
C GLN A 8 40.66 -37.22 -15.24
N TYR A 9 40.78 -36.59 -16.41
CA TYR A 9 40.41 -35.17 -16.64
C TYR A 9 38.89 -34.92 -16.70
N ASN A 10 38.10 -35.95 -17.04
CA ASN A 10 36.63 -35.89 -16.97
C ASN A 10 36.07 -36.31 -15.59
N GLN A 11 36.95 -36.63 -14.63
CA GLN A 11 36.64 -37.00 -13.26
C GLN A 11 37.08 -35.95 -12.23
N ILE A 12 37.26 -34.69 -12.65
CA ILE A 12 37.14 -33.59 -11.68
C ILE A 12 35.65 -33.50 -11.38
N GLU A 13 35.23 -34.17 -10.30
CA GLU A 13 33.94 -33.91 -9.66
C GLU A 13 33.76 -32.40 -9.62
N SER A 14 32.80 -31.87 -10.38
CA SER A 14 32.31 -30.52 -10.13
C SER A 14 31.74 -30.57 -8.73
N SER A 15 32.52 -30.16 -7.73
CA SER A 15 32.06 -30.12 -6.35
C SER A 15 30.89 -29.15 -6.31
N GLY A 16 29.69 -29.69 -6.14
CA GLY A 16 28.47 -28.91 -6.03
C GLY A 16 28.54 -28.07 -4.78
N ARG A 17 28.29 -26.77 -4.90
CA ARG A 17 28.19 -25.85 -3.76
C ARG A 17 26.74 -25.45 -3.57
N ARG A 18 26.17 -25.86 -2.45
CA ARG A 18 24.86 -25.41 -1.98
C ARG A 18 25.01 -24.17 -1.11
N VAL A 19 24.31 -23.10 -1.46
CA VAL A 19 24.28 -21.83 -0.71
C VAL A 19 22.87 -21.63 -0.16
N GLU A 20 22.76 -21.55 1.16
CA GLU A 20 21.51 -21.27 1.86
C GLU A 20 21.67 -20.14 2.88
N GLN A 21 20.59 -19.39 3.10
CA GLN A 21 20.52 -18.39 4.17
C GLN A 21 19.71 -18.94 5.33
N GLU A 22 19.97 -18.42 6.53
CA GLU A 22 19.25 -18.85 7.72
C GLU A 22 17.79 -18.34 7.68
N PHE A 23 16.83 -19.25 7.90
CA PHE A 23 15.44 -18.86 8.08
C PHE A 23 15.28 -18.09 9.41
N PRO A 24 14.49 -16.99 9.46
CA PRO A 24 14.38 -16.18 10.67
C PRO A 24 14.02 -17.00 11.92
N LYS A 25 14.57 -16.62 13.08
CA LYS A 25 14.32 -17.31 14.36
C LYS A 25 13.10 -16.77 15.10
N ASN A 26 12.90 -15.46 15.04
CA ASN A 26 11.79 -14.78 15.72
C ASN A 26 10.46 -15.04 14.98
N GLY A 27 9.40 -15.37 15.73
CA GLY A 27 8.06 -15.61 15.17
C GLY A 27 7.51 -14.46 14.33
N ASP A 28 7.71 -13.20 14.72
CA ASP A 28 7.28 -12.03 13.96
C ASP A 28 8.03 -11.90 12.62
N GLU A 29 9.34 -12.17 12.63
CA GLU A 29 10.16 -12.14 11.41
C GLU A 29 9.79 -13.29 10.47
N ARG A 30 9.51 -14.48 11.02
CA ARG A 30 8.97 -15.60 10.25
C ARG A 30 7.62 -15.26 9.62
N LEU A 31 6.71 -14.68 10.40
CA LEU A 31 5.41 -14.26 9.91
C LEU A 31 5.53 -13.22 8.79
N ASN A 32 6.40 -12.23 8.97
CA ASN A 32 6.68 -11.23 7.93
C ASN A 32 7.25 -11.87 6.65
N ALA A 33 8.21 -12.80 6.79
CA ALA A 33 8.81 -13.50 5.67
C ALA A 33 7.78 -14.32 4.88
N LEU A 34 6.91 -15.07 5.56
CA LEU A 34 5.87 -15.87 4.90
C LEU A 34 4.77 -14.98 4.30
N LEU A 35 4.29 -13.95 4.99
CA LEU A 35 3.26 -13.05 4.48
C LEU A 35 3.71 -12.28 3.24
N GLY A 36 4.94 -11.78 3.23
CA GLY A 36 5.48 -11.06 2.08
C GLY A 36 5.84 -11.97 0.89
N SER A 37 5.91 -13.29 1.12
CA SER A 37 6.16 -14.29 0.09
C SER A 37 4.88 -14.85 -0.49
N PHE A 38 3.91 -15.23 0.35
CA PHE A 38 2.78 -16.07 -0.03
C PHE A 38 1.44 -15.35 -0.05
N ASN A 39 1.43 -14.03 -0.02
CA ASN A 39 0.26 -13.23 -0.42
C ASN A 39 0.16 -13.02 -1.94
N MET A 40 1.06 -13.64 -2.72
CA MET A 40 1.05 -13.63 -4.19
C MET A 40 1.08 -15.08 -4.71
N PRO A 41 0.12 -15.49 -5.54
CA PRO A 41 0.05 -16.87 -6.01
C PRO A 41 1.22 -17.26 -6.91
N THR A 42 1.83 -16.31 -7.64
CA THR A 42 2.99 -16.59 -8.48
C THR A 42 4.20 -17.06 -7.66
N LYS A 43 4.45 -16.46 -6.49
CA LYS A 43 5.50 -16.89 -5.56
C LYS A 43 5.16 -18.18 -4.85
N ALA A 44 3.88 -18.37 -4.49
CA ALA A 44 3.40 -19.63 -3.91
C ALA A 44 3.60 -20.80 -4.88
N VAL A 45 3.31 -20.62 -6.18
CA VAL A 45 3.55 -21.64 -7.21
C VAL A 45 5.04 -21.92 -7.37
N VAL A 46 5.89 -20.89 -7.43
CA VAL A 46 7.35 -21.12 -7.50
C VAL A 46 7.80 -21.98 -6.31
N GLN A 47 7.36 -21.69 -5.08
CA GLN A 47 7.69 -22.51 -3.92
C GLN A 47 7.28 -23.99 -4.08
N GLN A 48 6.11 -24.27 -4.67
CA GLN A 48 5.62 -25.63 -4.90
C GLN A 48 6.37 -26.40 -5.99
N LEU A 49 6.98 -25.70 -6.94
CA LEU A 49 7.74 -26.31 -8.04
C LEU A 49 9.18 -26.67 -7.66
N LEU A 50 9.67 -26.21 -6.51
CA LEU A 50 11.04 -26.46 -6.07
C LEU A 50 11.16 -27.84 -5.41
N PRO A 51 12.14 -28.66 -5.80
CA PRO A 51 12.35 -29.97 -5.19
C PRO A 51 13.02 -29.85 -3.81
N TYR A 52 12.65 -30.73 -2.87
CA TYR A 52 13.36 -30.89 -1.60
C TYR A 52 14.67 -31.67 -1.77
N ASN A 53 14.62 -32.78 -2.51
CA ASN A 53 15.78 -33.60 -2.82
C ASN A 53 16.30 -33.24 -4.21
N GLY A 54 17.33 -32.40 -4.27
CA GLY A 54 17.96 -31.96 -5.51
C GLY A 54 17.65 -30.51 -5.87
N TYR A 55 17.68 -30.21 -7.17
CA TYR A 55 17.45 -28.85 -7.69
C TYR A 55 16.70 -28.85 -9.01
N ILE A 56 16.06 -27.73 -9.31
CA ILE A 56 15.47 -27.42 -10.61
C ILE A 56 16.26 -26.28 -11.27
N SER A 57 16.60 -26.43 -12.55
CA SER A 57 17.29 -25.39 -13.30
C SER A 57 16.36 -24.18 -13.54
N PRO A 58 16.90 -22.96 -13.74
CA PRO A 58 16.08 -21.78 -14.02
C PRO A 58 15.13 -21.95 -15.22
N ASP A 59 15.61 -22.59 -16.29
CA ASP A 59 14.81 -22.83 -17.50
C ASP A 59 13.68 -23.83 -17.25
N ALA A 60 13.95 -24.90 -16.48
CA ALA A 60 12.94 -25.88 -16.10
C ALA A 60 11.88 -25.24 -15.18
N LEU A 61 12.30 -24.41 -14.22
CA LEU A 61 11.38 -23.67 -13.35
C LEU A 61 10.45 -22.76 -14.14
N VAL A 62 10.99 -21.99 -15.10
CA VAL A 62 10.19 -21.12 -15.99
C VAL A 62 9.19 -21.94 -16.81
N ARG A 63 9.65 -23.06 -17.40
CA ARG A 63 8.78 -23.95 -18.19
C ARG A 63 7.63 -24.49 -17.33
N ASP A 64 7.93 -25.02 -16.16
CA ASP A 64 6.94 -25.66 -15.29
C ASP A 64 5.96 -24.62 -14.71
N PHE A 65 6.44 -23.43 -14.36
CA PHE A 65 5.59 -22.29 -13.99
C PHE A 65 4.59 -21.93 -15.11
N ARG A 66 5.07 -21.83 -16.35
CA ARG A 66 4.21 -21.53 -17.50
C ARG A 66 3.18 -22.61 -17.77
N GLU A 67 3.53 -23.87 -17.55
CA GLU A 67 2.57 -24.97 -17.71
C GLU A 67 1.48 -24.94 -16.62
N VAL A 68 1.83 -24.61 -15.37
CA VAL A 68 0.85 -24.40 -14.28
C VAL A 68 -0.12 -23.28 -14.66
N PHE A 69 0.37 -22.14 -15.15
CA PHE A 69 -0.48 -21.00 -15.52
C PHE A 69 -1.02 -21.04 -16.95
N LYS A 70 -0.83 -22.13 -17.69
CA LYS A 70 -1.20 -22.25 -19.10
C LYS A 70 -2.67 -21.93 -19.33
N GLY A 71 -2.93 -21.03 -20.28
CA GLY A 71 -4.27 -20.53 -20.60
C GLY A 71 -4.63 -19.24 -19.85
N THR A 72 -3.77 -18.75 -18.95
CA THR A 72 -3.95 -17.48 -18.25
C THR A 72 -2.92 -16.44 -18.69
N GLU A 73 -3.20 -15.17 -18.43
CA GLU A 73 -2.27 -14.05 -18.67
C GLU A 73 -0.98 -14.13 -17.82
N LEU A 74 -0.97 -14.91 -16.74
CA LEU A 74 0.23 -15.12 -15.92
C LEU A 74 1.27 -16.00 -16.61
N ALA A 75 0.87 -16.83 -17.59
CA ALA A 75 1.82 -17.65 -18.35
C ALA A 75 2.79 -16.82 -19.21
N SER A 76 2.42 -15.60 -19.59
CA SER A 76 3.28 -14.70 -20.37
C SER A 76 4.20 -13.84 -19.51
N PHE A 77 4.31 -14.12 -18.21
CA PHE A 77 5.25 -13.40 -17.35
C PHE A 77 6.69 -13.59 -17.84
N ASP A 78 7.46 -12.52 -17.68
CA ASP A 78 8.86 -12.48 -18.06
C ASP A 78 9.67 -13.51 -17.26
N SER A 79 10.54 -14.22 -17.96
CA SER A 79 11.36 -15.28 -17.35
C SER A 79 12.25 -14.76 -16.23
N LYS A 80 12.80 -13.54 -16.36
CA LYS A 80 13.62 -12.94 -15.29
C LYS A 80 12.76 -12.66 -14.07
N SER A 81 11.51 -12.21 -14.24
CA SER A 81 10.58 -11.98 -13.12
C SER A 81 10.30 -13.26 -12.34
N ILE A 82 10.06 -14.38 -13.03
CA ILE A 82 9.81 -15.70 -12.39
C ILE A 82 11.05 -16.13 -11.59
N ILE A 83 12.23 -16.11 -12.22
CA ILE A 83 13.50 -16.48 -11.59
C ILE A 83 13.83 -15.54 -10.42
N SER A 84 13.46 -14.26 -10.53
CA SER A 84 13.70 -13.26 -9.49
C SER A 84 12.95 -13.56 -8.19
N TYR A 85 11.85 -14.33 -8.22
CA TYR A 85 11.17 -14.73 -6.99
C TYR A 85 12.07 -15.56 -6.07
N CYS A 86 12.91 -16.43 -6.64
CA CYS A 86 13.93 -17.16 -5.89
C CYS A 86 14.97 -16.19 -5.33
N PHE A 87 15.61 -15.38 -6.19
CA PHE A 87 16.72 -14.50 -5.78
C PHE A 87 16.33 -13.38 -4.82
N ASN A 88 15.20 -12.72 -5.08
CA ASN A 88 14.81 -11.49 -4.37
C ASN A 88 13.88 -11.74 -3.20
N THR A 89 13.29 -12.93 -3.08
CA THR A 89 12.33 -13.23 -2.01
C THR A 89 12.67 -14.52 -1.28
N LEU A 90 12.67 -15.67 -1.95
CA LEU A 90 12.70 -16.97 -1.26
C LEU A 90 14.08 -17.38 -0.73
N CYS A 91 15.16 -17.10 -1.47
CA CYS A 91 16.52 -17.33 -1.00
C CYS A 91 16.92 -16.39 0.14
N PRO A 92 16.65 -15.06 0.08
CA PRO A 92 16.98 -14.12 1.16
C PRO A 92 16.34 -14.43 2.51
N ILE A 93 15.21 -15.14 2.52
CA ILE A 93 14.53 -15.52 3.76
C ILE A 93 14.82 -16.96 4.19
N GLY A 94 15.71 -17.68 3.49
CA GLY A 94 16.13 -19.03 3.87
C GLY A 94 15.14 -20.15 3.56
N LEU A 95 14.13 -19.93 2.69
CA LEU A 95 13.22 -21.00 2.23
C LEU A 95 13.79 -21.80 1.06
N VAL A 96 14.73 -21.22 0.30
CA VAL A 96 15.27 -21.81 -0.93
C VAL A 96 16.79 -21.67 -0.95
N ALA A 97 17.47 -22.77 -1.27
CA ALA A 97 18.89 -22.82 -1.51
C ALA A 97 19.21 -22.64 -2.99
N GLN A 98 20.40 -22.13 -3.26
CA GLN A 98 20.98 -22.02 -4.60
C GLN A 98 22.05 -23.09 -4.77
N GLU A 99 22.01 -23.82 -5.88
CA GLU A 99 23.02 -24.83 -6.23
C GLU A 99 23.94 -24.29 -7.31
N TYR A 100 25.25 -24.40 -7.07
CA TYR A 100 26.30 -23.97 -7.98
C TYR A 100 27.23 -25.12 -8.35
N THR A 101 27.78 -25.05 -9.56
CA THR A 101 28.96 -25.84 -9.96
C THR A 101 30.13 -24.92 -10.20
N ILE A 102 31.33 -25.37 -9.81
CA ILE A 102 32.58 -24.64 -10.07
C ILE A 102 33.05 -24.97 -11.50
N GLU A 103 33.10 -23.97 -12.38
CA GLU A 103 33.65 -24.14 -13.74
C GLU A 103 35.20 -24.14 -13.74
N TYR A 104 35.81 -24.56 -14.86
CA TYR A 104 37.26 -24.72 -15.09
C TYR A 104 38.14 -23.47 -14.81
N PHE A 105 37.54 -22.32 -14.49
CA PHE A 105 38.22 -21.06 -14.12
C PHE A 105 37.85 -20.55 -12.73
N GLY A 106 37.27 -21.39 -11.87
CA GLY A 106 36.86 -21.01 -10.51
C GLY A 106 35.62 -20.10 -10.45
N LYS A 107 34.88 -19.96 -11.56
CA LYS A 107 33.62 -19.21 -11.58
C LYS A 107 32.48 -20.12 -11.14
N ASP A 108 31.75 -19.68 -10.13
CA ASP A 108 30.51 -20.32 -9.69
C ASP A 108 29.43 -20.10 -10.75
N LYS A 109 28.90 -21.20 -11.31
CA LYS A 109 27.74 -21.17 -12.21
C LYS A 109 26.53 -21.73 -11.49
N LEU A 110 25.46 -20.95 -11.42
CA LEU A 110 24.18 -21.41 -10.87
C LEU A 110 23.64 -22.53 -11.76
N VAL A 111 23.39 -23.69 -11.17
CA VAL A 111 22.76 -24.84 -11.83
C VAL A 111 21.29 -25.01 -11.46
N GLY A 112 20.86 -24.49 -10.30
CA GLY A 112 19.45 -24.49 -9.95
C GLY A 112 19.10 -24.03 -8.54
N PHE A 113 17.84 -24.28 -8.19
CA PHE A 113 17.25 -23.96 -6.90
C PHE A 113 16.64 -25.21 -6.27
N GLY A 114 16.72 -25.32 -4.94
CA GLY A 114 16.10 -26.40 -4.17
C GLY A 114 15.55 -25.89 -2.84
N LEU A 115 14.59 -26.60 -2.25
CA LEU A 115 14.04 -26.23 -0.94
C LEU A 115 15.06 -26.48 0.17
N THR A 116 15.13 -25.58 1.14
CA THR A 116 15.76 -25.86 2.45
C THR A 116 14.83 -26.68 3.34
N GLU A 117 15.30 -27.14 4.50
CA GLU A 117 14.43 -27.75 5.52
C GLU A 117 13.29 -26.80 5.91
N ALA A 118 13.58 -25.51 6.12
CA ALA A 118 12.57 -24.50 6.41
C ALA A 118 11.61 -24.28 5.22
N GLY A 119 12.12 -24.36 3.99
CA GLY A 119 11.33 -24.33 2.76
C GLY A 119 10.28 -25.43 2.71
N ALA A 120 10.67 -26.66 3.04
CA ALA A 120 9.77 -27.80 3.10
C ALA A 120 8.82 -27.72 4.32
N LYS A 121 9.36 -27.39 5.50
CA LYS A 121 8.61 -27.38 6.78
C LYS A 121 7.59 -26.24 6.89
N TYR A 122 7.93 -25.04 6.42
CA TYR A 122 7.09 -23.85 6.56
C TYR A 122 6.65 -23.27 5.21
N GLY A 123 7.54 -23.26 4.23
CA GLY A 123 7.26 -22.65 2.92
C GLY A 123 6.17 -23.37 2.14
N ILE A 124 6.26 -24.70 2.02
CA ILE A 124 5.28 -25.52 1.30
C ILE A 124 3.88 -25.42 1.94
N PRO A 125 3.69 -25.66 3.26
CA PRO A 125 2.38 -25.52 3.88
C PRO A 125 1.80 -24.10 3.78
N ALA A 126 2.62 -23.06 3.96
CA ALA A 126 2.15 -21.67 3.86
C ALA A 126 1.73 -21.29 2.43
N ALA A 127 2.48 -21.73 1.42
CA ALA A 127 2.12 -21.54 0.02
C ALA A 127 0.82 -22.28 -0.34
N CYS A 128 0.66 -23.53 0.10
CA CYS A 128 -0.59 -24.28 -0.09
C CYS A 128 -1.77 -23.62 0.62
N LEU A 129 -1.58 -23.16 1.86
CA LEU A 129 -2.62 -22.47 2.63
C LEU A 129 -3.10 -21.20 1.91
N ALA A 130 -2.19 -20.41 1.33
CA ALA A 130 -2.55 -19.22 0.58
C ALA A 130 -3.40 -19.56 -0.66
N LEU A 131 -2.94 -20.51 -1.48
CA LEU A 131 -3.67 -20.94 -2.69
C LEU A 131 -5.03 -21.55 -2.34
N TYR A 132 -5.08 -22.38 -1.30
CA TYR A 132 -6.31 -22.97 -0.80
C TYR A 132 -7.30 -21.89 -0.35
N PHE A 133 -6.85 -20.95 0.49
CA PHE A 133 -7.68 -19.87 0.99
C PHE A 133 -8.26 -19.01 -0.15
N GLU A 134 -7.41 -18.56 -1.08
CA GLU A 134 -7.85 -17.71 -2.19
C GLU A 134 -8.85 -18.44 -3.09
N ASN A 135 -8.63 -19.74 -3.34
CA ASN A 135 -9.56 -20.57 -4.09
C ASN A 135 -10.91 -20.73 -3.38
N GLU A 136 -10.93 -21.05 -2.09
CA GLU A 136 -12.16 -21.31 -1.33
C GLU A 136 -12.96 -20.02 -1.09
N ARG A 137 -12.27 -18.91 -0.80
CA ARG A 137 -12.92 -17.63 -0.49
C ARG A 137 -13.13 -16.73 -1.70
N LYS A 138 -12.66 -17.15 -2.89
CA LYS A 138 -12.70 -16.37 -4.14
C LYS A 138 -12.21 -14.94 -3.94
N GLN A 139 -11.11 -14.82 -3.21
CA GLN A 139 -10.56 -13.54 -2.78
C GLN A 139 -9.03 -13.60 -2.82
N SER A 140 -8.39 -12.63 -3.48
CA SER A 140 -6.93 -12.48 -3.38
C SER A 140 -6.50 -11.89 -2.03
N LEU A 141 -5.39 -12.39 -1.50
CA LEU A 141 -4.69 -11.89 -0.33
C LEU A 141 -3.85 -10.64 -0.65
N TYR A 142 -3.49 -10.44 -1.92
CA TYR A 142 -2.60 -9.35 -2.34
C TYR A 142 -3.15 -7.95 -2.06
N PRO A 143 -4.44 -7.62 -2.35
CA PRO A 143 -4.98 -6.30 -2.01
C PRO A 143 -4.90 -5.97 -0.53
N THR A 144 -5.06 -6.99 0.33
CA THR A 144 -4.97 -6.85 1.78
C THR A 144 -3.54 -6.57 2.21
N PHE A 145 -2.59 -7.42 1.82
CA PHE A 145 -1.23 -7.39 2.40
C PHE A 145 -0.22 -6.58 1.57
N GLY A 146 -0.42 -6.45 0.26
CA GLY A 146 0.41 -5.65 -0.65
C GLY A 146 1.79 -6.25 -0.96
N ALA A 147 2.56 -5.58 -1.82
CA ALA A 147 3.94 -5.99 -2.10
C ALA A 147 4.89 -5.67 -0.93
N ILE A 148 6.02 -6.37 -0.88
CA ILE A 148 7.18 -5.92 -0.10
C ILE A 148 7.87 -4.82 -0.92
N HIS A 149 7.97 -3.61 -0.39
CA HIS A 149 8.76 -2.54 -1.01
C HIS A 149 10.23 -2.63 -0.55
N LYS A 150 11.17 -2.58 -1.50
CA LYS A 150 12.62 -2.50 -1.20
C LYS A 150 12.98 -1.03 -0.93
N LYS A 151 12.91 -0.61 0.34
CA LYS A 151 13.76 0.42 0.97
C LYS A 151 13.33 0.65 2.42
N ASN A 152 14.31 0.64 3.33
CA ASN A 152 14.21 0.98 4.75
C ASN A 152 13.34 0.06 5.65
N SER A 153 13.82 -0.12 6.88
CA SER A 153 13.45 -1.15 7.87
C SER A 153 11.98 -1.19 8.34
N GLU A 154 11.14 -0.25 7.91
CA GLU A 154 9.70 -0.22 8.20
C GLU A 154 8.82 -0.67 7.01
N GLU A 155 9.23 -0.43 5.75
CA GLU A 155 8.41 -0.77 4.58
C GLU A 155 8.41 -2.27 4.27
N GLN A 156 9.49 -2.97 4.64
CA GLN A 156 9.57 -4.44 4.60
C GLN A 156 8.54 -5.12 5.51
N ARG A 157 7.93 -4.38 6.45
CA ARG A 157 6.90 -4.87 7.36
C ARG A 157 5.48 -4.62 6.85
N THR A 158 5.26 -4.07 5.65
CA THR A 158 3.90 -3.67 5.21
C THR A 158 2.86 -4.81 5.27
N PRO A 159 3.14 -6.02 4.72
CA PRO A 159 2.26 -7.18 4.88
C PRO A 159 1.99 -7.54 6.35
N HIS A 160 3.05 -7.57 7.16
CA HIS A 160 3.00 -7.90 8.57
C HIS A 160 2.26 -6.87 9.43
N THR A 161 2.49 -5.58 9.21
CA THR A 161 1.79 -4.47 9.86
C THR A 161 0.30 -4.54 9.57
N ARG A 162 -0.09 -4.77 8.33
CA ARG A 162 -1.50 -4.92 7.95
C ARG A 162 -2.12 -6.17 8.58
N ALA A 163 -1.39 -7.28 8.66
CA ALA A 163 -1.83 -8.47 9.38
C ALA A 163 -2.02 -8.22 10.87
N LYS A 164 -1.08 -7.53 11.53
CA LYS A 164 -1.19 -7.16 12.95
C LYS A 164 -2.39 -6.25 13.22
N ILE A 165 -2.63 -5.25 12.36
CA ILE A 165 -3.81 -4.39 12.47
C ILE A 165 -5.09 -5.21 12.29
N LEU A 166 -5.14 -6.09 11.29
CA LEU A 166 -6.33 -6.90 11.03
C LEU A 166 -6.61 -7.89 12.18
N TRP A 167 -5.56 -8.49 12.75
CA TRP A 167 -5.65 -9.34 13.93
C TRP A 167 -6.17 -8.57 15.15
N LEU A 168 -5.57 -7.41 15.44
CA LEU A 168 -6.00 -6.56 16.56
C LEU A 168 -7.46 -6.12 16.44
N LEU A 169 -7.91 -5.74 15.24
CA LEU A 169 -9.31 -5.36 15.01
C LEU A 169 -10.28 -6.54 15.09
N ASN A 170 -9.79 -7.77 14.96
CA ASN A 170 -10.59 -8.98 15.18
C ASN A 170 -10.78 -9.29 16.67
N GLU A 171 -9.74 -9.08 17.49
CA GLU A 171 -9.81 -9.27 18.94
C GLU A 171 -10.54 -8.13 19.63
N CYS A 172 -10.25 -6.89 19.21
CA CYS A 172 -10.80 -5.66 19.75
C CYS A 172 -11.54 -4.91 18.63
N PRO A 173 -12.84 -5.21 18.42
CA PRO A 173 -13.62 -4.50 17.43
C PRO A 173 -13.80 -3.03 17.84
N ASN A 174 -13.75 -2.13 16.86
CA ASN A 174 -14.00 -0.68 16.99
C ASN A 174 -12.89 0.15 17.66
N LEU A 175 -11.64 -0.04 17.24
CA LEU A 175 -10.54 0.82 17.69
C LEU A 175 -10.41 2.09 16.86
N THR A 176 -9.93 3.14 17.52
CA THR A 176 -9.50 4.38 16.87
C THR A 176 -8.11 4.21 16.25
N GLU A 177 -7.79 5.04 15.27
CA GLU A 177 -6.43 5.06 14.67
C GLU A 177 -5.31 5.22 15.71
N LYS A 178 -5.54 6.07 16.72
CA LYS A 178 -4.58 6.31 17.81
C LYS A 178 -4.45 5.10 18.74
N GLU A 179 -5.55 4.41 19.04
CA GLU A 179 -5.51 3.19 19.83
C GLU A 179 -4.77 2.10 19.08
N VAL A 180 -5.05 1.88 17.78
CA VAL A 180 -4.30 0.93 16.96
C VAL A 180 -2.79 1.23 16.97
N ALA A 181 -2.41 2.50 16.82
CA ALA A 181 -1.01 2.92 16.90
C ALA A 181 -0.37 2.63 18.26
N ARG A 182 -1.09 2.90 19.35
CA ARG A 182 -0.62 2.65 20.72
C ARG A 182 -0.48 1.16 21.01
N GLU A 183 -1.50 0.36 20.72
CA GLU A 183 -1.51 -1.08 21.01
C GLU A 183 -0.43 -1.83 20.22
N LEU A 184 -0.16 -1.43 18.97
CA LEU A 184 0.86 -2.08 18.14
C LEU A 184 2.26 -1.47 18.28
N GLY A 185 2.39 -0.31 18.93
CA GLY A 185 3.64 0.45 18.97
C GLY A 185 4.13 0.92 17.59
N ILE A 186 3.19 1.26 16.69
CA ILE A 186 3.47 1.65 15.30
C ILE A 186 3.16 3.13 15.12
N ASN A 187 3.95 3.83 14.28
CA ASN A 187 3.70 5.24 13.95
C ASN A 187 2.29 5.45 13.36
N ASN A 188 1.59 6.50 13.82
CA ASN A 188 0.27 6.92 13.32
C ASN A 188 0.22 7.04 11.78
N SER A 189 1.27 7.54 11.12
CA SER A 189 1.29 7.66 9.65
C SER A 189 1.22 6.29 8.96
N THR A 190 2.00 5.33 9.45
CA THR A 190 2.03 3.94 8.97
C THR A 190 0.71 3.23 9.24
N VAL A 191 0.12 3.44 10.42
CA VAL A 191 -1.22 2.92 10.75
C VAL A 191 -2.28 3.50 9.82
N LYS A 192 -2.31 4.81 9.63
CA LYS A 192 -3.25 5.47 8.73
C LYS A 192 -3.17 4.92 7.31
N ASN A 193 -1.96 4.83 6.74
CA ASN A 193 -1.76 4.30 5.40
C ASN A 193 -2.21 2.83 5.30
N SER A 194 -1.95 2.04 6.34
CA SER A 194 -2.37 0.64 6.42
C SER A 194 -3.89 0.50 6.53
N LEU A 195 -4.56 1.32 7.35
CA LEU A 195 -6.03 1.35 7.47
C LEU A 195 -6.70 1.77 6.15
N VAL A 196 -6.13 2.75 5.44
CA VAL A 196 -6.62 3.12 4.09
C VAL A 196 -6.48 1.94 3.12
N ALA A 197 -5.35 1.24 3.11
CA ALA A 197 -5.15 0.08 2.24
C ALA A 197 -6.11 -1.07 2.58
N LEU A 198 -6.28 -1.40 3.86
CA LEU A 198 -7.21 -2.42 4.35
C LEU A 198 -8.67 -2.07 4.02
N LYS A 199 -9.03 -0.78 4.09
CA LYS A 199 -10.34 -0.30 3.65
C LYS A 199 -10.53 -0.50 2.15
N ASN A 200 -9.53 -0.14 1.34
CA ASN A 200 -9.60 -0.30 -0.12
C ASN A 200 -9.67 -1.79 -0.53
N ALA A 201 -9.07 -2.68 0.27
CA ALA A 201 -9.23 -4.13 0.10
C ALA A 201 -10.62 -4.64 0.53
N GLY A 202 -11.43 -3.81 1.19
CA GLY A 202 -12.76 -4.13 1.70
C GLY A 202 -12.75 -5.04 2.92
N VAL A 203 -11.63 -5.11 3.66
CA VAL A 203 -11.50 -6.00 4.81
C VAL A 203 -11.80 -5.31 6.14
N ILE A 204 -11.82 -3.97 6.14
CA ILE A 204 -12.27 -3.15 7.25
C ILE A 204 -13.19 -2.03 6.76
N ASP A 205 -14.11 -1.59 7.63
CA ASP A 205 -14.78 -0.32 7.53
C ASP A 205 -13.94 0.73 8.25
N TYR A 206 -13.45 1.73 7.50
CA TYR A 206 -12.64 2.81 8.07
C TYR A 206 -13.17 4.17 7.63
N LYS A 207 -13.59 4.95 8.61
CA LYS A 207 -13.98 6.35 8.43
C LYS A 207 -12.82 7.24 8.87
N SER A 208 -11.94 7.58 7.93
CA SER A 208 -10.92 8.60 8.21
C SER A 208 -11.59 9.94 8.41
N ILE A 209 -11.26 10.60 9.50
CA ILE A 209 -11.72 11.94 9.79
C ILE A 209 -10.59 12.89 9.46
N THR A 210 -10.80 13.72 8.45
CA THR A 210 -9.87 14.80 8.12
C THR A 210 -9.78 15.82 9.26
N PRO A 211 -8.66 16.54 9.41
CA PRO A 211 -8.50 17.60 10.41
C PRO A 211 -9.64 18.65 10.38
N ASN A 212 -10.31 18.81 9.23
CA ASN A 212 -11.41 19.76 9.05
C ASN A 212 -12.78 19.26 9.53
N THR A 213 -12.94 17.96 9.79
CA THR A 213 -14.21 17.34 10.20
C THR A 213 -14.20 16.82 11.63
N GLY A 214 -13.00 16.59 12.19
CA GLY A 214 -12.81 16.21 13.60
C GLY A 214 -12.16 17.34 14.38
N LYS A 215 -12.73 18.56 14.29
CA LYS A 215 -12.11 19.74 14.88
C LYS A 215 -11.84 19.51 16.35
N THR A 216 -10.56 19.53 16.68
CA THR A 216 -10.06 19.95 17.97
C THR A 216 -10.83 21.18 18.47
N GLN A 217 -11.60 21.05 19.55
CA GLN A 217 -12.25 22.17 20.21
C GLN A 217 -11.57 22.43 21.55
N VAL A 218 -11.16 23.68 21.76
CA VAL A 218 -10.76 24.17 23.07
C VAL A 218 -12.01 24.73 23.73
N THR A 219 -12.30 24.29 24.95
CA THR A 219 -13.34 24.94 25.77
C THR A 219 -12.75 26.08 26.57
N TYR A 220 -13.59 27.04 26.92
CA TYR A 220 -13.27 28.13 27.81
C TYR A 220 -14.33 28.23 28.89
N THR A 221 -13.91 28.66 30.07
CA THR A 221 -14.78 28.99 31.21
C THR A 221 -14.60 30.45 31.59
N LYS A 222 -15.50 30.99 32.42
CA LYS A 222 -15.38 32.37 32.91
C LYS A 222 -14.07 32.51 33.72
N GLY A 223 -13.31 33.55 33.42
CA GLY A 223 -12.15 33.96 34.19
C GLY A 223 -12.49 35.02 35.23
N GLU A 224 -11.49 35.74 35.69
CA GLU A 224 -11.60 36.70 36.81
C GLU A 224 -11.78 38.14 36.33
N LEU A 225 -11.37 38.47 35.10
CA LEU A 225 -11.48 39.83 34.57
C LEU A 225 -12.96 40.20 34.29
N PRO A 226 -13.46 41.36 34.76
CA PRO A 226 -14.79 41.86 34.39
C PRO A 226 -14.88 42.27 32.90
N GLU A 227 -16.07 42.13 32.31
CA GLU A 227 -16.33 42.51 30.90
C GLU A 227 -15.91 43.96 30.58
N ALA A 228 -16.18 44.89 31.50
CA ALA A 228 -15.88 46.31 31.32
C ALA A 228 -14.38 46.61 31.15
N GLU A 229 -13.50 45.69 31.56
CA GLU A 229 -12.05 45.85 31.55
C GLU A 229 -11.37 45.13 30.37
N VAL A 230 -12.14 44.42 29.55
CA VAL A 230 -11.61 43.67 28.40
C VAL A 230 -11.04 44.61 27.34
N LYS A 231 -9.77 44.41 26.99
CA LYS A 231 -9.08 45.12 25.91
C LYS A 231 -9.29 44.40 24.58
N LYS A 232 -9.21 45.18 23.50
CA LYS A 232 -9.31 44.69 22.11
C LYS A 232 -8.28 43.58 21.83
N VAL A 233 -8.72 42.51 21.15
CA VAL A 233 -7.84 41.44 20.68
C VAL A 233 -7.62 41.62 19.17
N GLY A 234 -6.37 41.89 18.77
CA GLY A 234 -6.02 42.14 17.37
C GLY A 234 -6.56 43.46 16.82
N SER A 235 -6.79 43.53 15.50
CA SER A 235 -7.16 44.77 14.79
C SER A 235 -8.67 45.03 14.67
N ARG A 236 -9.54 44.13 15.19
CA ARG A 236 -11.01 44.21 15.01
C ARG A 236 -11.73 44.44 16.34
N VAL A 237 -12.08 45.70 16.59
CA VAL A 237 -12.74 46.15 17.83
C VAL A 237 -14.14 45.58 17.97
N SER A 238 -14.99 45.70 16.93
CA SER A 238 -16.37 45.21 16.96
C SER A 238 -16.47 43.70 17.17
N LEU A 239 -15.59 42.93 16.54
CA LEU A 239 -15.55 41.47 16.69
C LEU A 239 -15.25 41.05 18.14
N THR A 240 -14.34 41.76 18.82
CA THR A 240 -13.99 41.43 20.21
C THR A 240 -15.22 41.63 21.11
N GLN A 241 -15.94 42.74 20.96
CA GLN A 241 -17.15 43.03 21.73
C GLN A 241 -18.27 42.02 21.46
N ASP A 242 -18.51 41.65 20.20
CA ASP A 242 -19.50 40.64 19.84
C ASP A 242 -19.17 39.26 20.46
N VAL A 243 -17.89 38.86 20.40
CA VAL A 243 -17.43 37.59 20.99
C VAL A 243 -17.58 37.60 22.51
N VAL A 244 -17.23 38.70 23.19
CA VAL A 244 -17.38 38.86 24.65
C VAL A 244 -18.85 38.73 25.06
N ARG A 245 -19.76 39.45 24.37
CA ARG A 245 -21.20 39.36 24.61
C ARG A 245 -21.71 37.92 24.46
N PHE A 246 -21.32 37.24 23.38
CA PHE A 246 -21.71 35.84 23.16
C PHE A 246 -21.13 34.88 24.20
N CYS A 247 -19.92 35.13 24.70
CA CYS A 247 -19.35 34.34 25.81
C CYS A 247 -20.18 34.50 27.09
N GLU A 248 -20.56 35.72 27.48
CA GLU A 248 -21.41 35.96 28.65
C GLU A 248 -22.79 35.32 28.52
N GLU A 249 -23.42 35.40 27.34
CA GLU A 249 -24.66 34.66 27.08
C GLU A 249 -24.49 33.15 27.27
N LEU A 250 -23.41 32.56 26.75
CA LEU A 250 -23.13 31.13 26.88
C LEU A 250 -22.87 30.73 28.35
N ILE A 251 -22.20 31.60 29.11
CA ILE A 251 -21.96 31.40 30.55
C ILE A 251 -23.29 31.40 31.32
N ASN A 252 -24.14 32.40 31.07
CA ASN A 252 -25.45 32.51 31.72
C ASN A 252 -26.37 31.33 31.37
N ASP A 253 -26.25 30.79 30.16
CA ASP A 253 -26.95 29.58 29.70
C ASP A 253 -26.36 28.27 30.27
N GLY A 254 -25.24 28.32 31.02
CA GLY A 254 -24.53 27.13 31.50
C GLY A 254 -23.94 26.27 30.38
N LYS A 255 -23.63 26.86 29.21
CA LYS A 255 -23.09 26.17 28.03
C LYS A 255 -21.59 26.35 27.91
N ASP A 256 -20.92 25.33 27.37
CA ASP A 256 -19.49 25.38 27.08
C ASP A 256 -19.17 26.47 26.04
N ILE A 257 -18.18 27.31 26.34
CA ILE A 257 -17.67 28.30 25.40
C ILE A 257 -16.68 27.62 24.46
N THR A 258 -17.03 27.53 23.17
CA THR A 258 -16.16 27.01 22.10
C THR A 258 -16.21 27.92 20.87
N GLN A 259 -15.22 27.79 19.98
CA GLN A 259 -15.23 28.48 18.68
C GLN A 259 -16.54 28.25 17.92
N ASP A 260 -17.06 27.01 17.92
CA ASP A 260 -18.29 26.67 17.19
C ASP A 260 -19.54 27.24 17.89
N ALA A 261 -19.60 27.19 19.22
CA ALA A 261 -20.71 27.78 19.99
C ALA A 261 -20.82 29.29 19.75
N VAL A 262 -19.69 30.00 19.77
CA VAL A 262 -19.63 31.43 19.47
C VAL A 262 -19.92 31.70 17.99
N PHE A 263 -19.41 30.88 17.07
CA PHE A 263 -19.66 31.04 15.64
C PHE A 263 -21.15 30.94 15.30
N ILE A 264 -21.91 30.02 15.91
CA ILE A 264 -23.34 29.82 15.63
C ILE A 264 -24.19 31.01 16.09
N LYS A 265 -23.73 31.79 17.07
CA LYS A 265 -24.42 33.00 17.55
C LYS A 265 -24.37 34.17 16.55
N PHE A 266 -23.48 34.14 15.55
CA PHE A 266 -23.47 35.15 14.49
C PHE A 266 -24.62 34.93 13.47
N PRO A 267 -25.24 36.00 12.94
CA PRO A 267 -26.25 35.91 11.88
C PRO A 267 -25.74 35.15 10.66
N GLU A 268 -26.62 34.43 9.97
CA GLU A 268 -26.26 33.59 8.81
C GLU A 268 -25.59 34.38 7.68
N GLU A 269 -26.04 35.60 7.41
CA GLU A 269 -25.45 36.52 6.43
C GLU A 269 -23.97 36.82 6.74
N VAL A 270 -23.63 36.97 8.01
CA VAL A 270 -22.25 37.23 8.47
C VAL A 270 -21.41 35.95 8.37
N ARG A 271 -21.98 34.81 8.75
CA ARG A 271 -21.32 33.49 8.67
C ARG A 271 -21.00 33.09 7.23
N GLY A 272 -21.87 33.42 6.27
CA GLY A 272 -21.68 33.14 4.84
C GLY A 272 -20.70 34.09 4.14
N LYS A 273 -20.64 35.36 4.57
CA LYS A 273 -19.81 36.39 3.92
C LYS A 273 -18.33 36.33 4.29
N TYR A 274 -17.99 35.92 5.52
CA TYR A 274 -16.61 36.00 6.03
C TYR A 274 -15.95 34.63 6.20
N LYS A 275 -15.22 34.17 5.18
CA LYS A 275 -14.52 32.87 5.19
C LYS A 275 -13.53 32.68 6.36
N ALA A 276 -12.96 33.78 6.87
CA ALA A 276 -11.98 33.75 7.97
C ALA A 276 -12.59 33.89 9.37
N LEU A 277 -13.91 34.11 9.51
CA LEU A 277 -14.56 34.44 10.78
C LEU A 277 -14.26 33.42 11.89
N ARG A 278 -14.26 32.13 11.56
CA ARG A 278 -13.92 31.06 12.51
C ARG A 278 -12.52 31.24 13.06
N ARG A 279 -11.53 31.47 12.19
CA ARG A 279 -10.14 31.72 12.60
C ARG A 279 -10.06 32.94 13.51
N ASP A 280 -10.76 34.01 13.15
CA ASP A 280 -10.74 35.27 13.90
C ASP A 280 -11.35 35.09 15.31
N ILE A 281 -12.49 34.39 15.42
CA ILE A 281 -13.10 34.02 16.71
C ILE A 281 -12.12 33.24 17.58
N ASN A 282 -11.39 32.27 17.01
CA ASN A 282 -10.43 31.48 17.77
C ASN A 282 -9.26 32.32 18.31
N ILE A 283 -8.78 33.28 17.52
CA ILE A 283 -7.76 34.25 17.95
C ILE A 283 -8.31 35.11 19.09
N THR A 284 -9.54 35.61 18.95
CA THR A 284 -10.21 36.42 19.98
C THR A 284 -10.38 35.65 21.28
N LEU A 285 -10.92 34.44 21.26
CA LEU A 285 -11.09 33.59 22.45
C LEU A 285 -9.75 33.31 23.15
N SER A 286 -8.68 33.05 22.38
CA SER A 286 -7.34 32.89 22.93
C SER A 286 -6.85 34.19 23.58
N GLY A 287 -7.03 35.34 22.94
CA GLY A 287 -6.60 36.63 23.50
C GLY A 287 -7.41 37.05 24.73
N LEU A 288 -8.69 36.68 24.82
CA LEU A 288 -9.51 36.87 26.01
C LEU A 288 -9.02 36.00 27.17
N ALA A 289 -8.53 34.79 26.88
CA ALA A 289 -7.91 33.95 27.90
C ALA A 289 -6.57 34.50 28.41
N HIS A 290 -5.77 35.14 27.55
CA HIS A 290 -4.53 35.82 27.99
C HIS A 290 -4.81 37.05 28.86
N GLN A 291 -5.99 37.64 28.74
CA GLN A 291 -6.44 38.76 29.54
C GLN A 291 -7.16 38.30 30.82
N GLU A 292 -7.21 37.00 31.10
CA GLU A 292 -7.87 36.44 32.29
C GLU A 292 -9.39 36.68 32.32
N PHE A 293 -9.99 37.15 31.22
CA PHE A 293 -11.46 37.21 31.05
C PHE A 293 -12.05 35.81 30.86
N LEU A 294 -11.30 34.94 30.20
CA LEU A 294 -11.62 33.53 30.08
C LEU A 294 -10.51 32.70 30.74
N GLN A 295 -10.87 31.57 31.30
CA GLN A 295 -9.91 30.51 31.61
C GLN A 295 -9.98 29.46 30.53
N ARG A 296 -8.80 29.04 30.06
CA ARG A 296 -8.71 27.98 29.04
C ARG A 296 -9.00 26.64 29.70
N GLY A 297 -10.10 26.00 29.29
CA GLY A 297 -10.53 24.71 29.78
C GLY A 297 -9.82 23.54 29.08
N GLN A 298 -10.35 22.33 29.31
CA GLN A 298 -9.82 21.12 28.70
C GLN A 298 -9.89 21.18 27.18
N PHE A 299 -8.82 20.67 26.56
CA PHE A 299 -8.82 20.35 25.15
C PHE A 299 -9.80 19.18 24.90
N ILE A 300 -10.91 19.45 24.22
CA ILE A 300 -11.82 18.41 23.74
C ILE A 300 -11.44 18.09 22.29
N GLY A 301 -10.48 17.19 22.15
CA GLY A 301 -10.18 16.61 20.84
C GLY A 301 -11.28 15.65 20.39
N GLY A 302 -11.73 15.74 19.13
CA GLY A 302 -12.36 14.62 18.43
C GLY A 302 -13.68 14.09 19.00
N LYS A 303 -14.76 14.90 18.97
CA LYS A 303 -16.14 14.35 19.09
C LYS A 303 -16.48 13.32 18.01
N ILE A 304 -15.73 13.31 16.91
CA ILE A 304 -15.78 12.29 15.87
C ILE A 304 -14.33 11.82 15.70
N GLN A 305 -14.03 10.55 16.00
CA GLN A 305 -12.71 9.94 15.84
C GLN A 305 -12.68 8.97 14.67
N SER A 306 -11.51 8.81 14.04
CA SER A 306 -11.34 7.82 13.00
C SER A 306 -11.48 6.43 13.63
N HIS A 307 -12.55 5.71 13.32
CA HIS A 307 -12.76 4.35 13.79
C HIS A 307 -12.56 3.35 12.65
N ALA A 308 -11.97 2.21 13.01
CA ALA A 308 -11.80 1.06 12.16
C ALA A 308 -12.57 -0.14 12.76
N GLN A 309 -13.33 -0.83 11.92
CA GLN A 309 -14.05 -2.03 12.28
C GLN A 309 -13.74 -3.13 11.26
N ILE A 310 -13.47 -4.34 11.72
CA ILE A 310 -13.25 -5.47 10.82
C ILE A 310 -14.57 -5.92 10.16
N THR A 311 -14.53 -6.18 8.86
CA THR A 311 -15.67 -6.73 8.10
C THR A 311 -15.68 -8.26 8.17
N GLU A 312 -16.76 -8.91 7.70
CA GLU A 312 -16.79 -10.37 7.54
C GLU A 312 -15.69 -10.88 6.60
N LYS A 313 -15.37 -10.13 5.55
CA LYS A 313 -14.25 -10.42 4.64
C LYS A 313 -12.91 -10.42 5.38
N GLY A 314 -12.72 -9.45 6.28
CA GLY A 314 -11.54 -9.39 7.16
C GLY A 314 -11.47 -10.55 8.14
N LYS A 315 -12.58 -10.87 8.81
CA LYS A 315 -12.68 -12.01 9.74
C LYS A 315 -12.39 -13.33 9.05
N ALA A 316 -12.83 -13.51 7.80
CA ALA A 316 -12.54 -14.68 7.00
C ALA A 316 -11.02 -14.83 6.75
N ILE A 317 -10.31 -13.74 6.46
CA ILE A 317 -8.83 -13.78 6.33
C ILE A 317 -8.18 -14.12 7.66
N VAL A 318 -8.64 -13.54 8.77
CA VAL A 318 -8.06 -13.83 10.09
C VAL A 318 -8.21 -15.31 10.41
N SER A 319 -9.44 -15.82 10.42
CA SER A 319 -9.74 -17.21 10.78
C SER A 319 -9.22 -18.24 9.77
N GLY A 320 -9.31 -17.95 8.47
CA GLY A 320 -9.01 -18.91 7.40
C GLY A 320 -7.58 -18.88 6.89
N PHE A 321 -6.80 -17.82 7.19
CA PHE A 321 -5.44 -17.66 6.69
C PHE A 321 -4.45 -17.25 7.78
N LEU A 322 -4.69 -16.16 8.52
CA LEU A 322 -3.73 -15.69 9.53
C LEU A 322 -3.62 -16.65 10.73
N THR A 323 -4.73 -17.14 11.25
CA THR A 323 -4.73 -18.05 12.41
C THR A 323 -3.99 -19.35 12.08
N PRO A 324 -4.27 -20.06 10.96
CA PRO A 324 -3.50 -21.26 10.62
C PRO A 324 -2.04 -20.98 10.26
N LEU A 325 -1.74 -19.83 9.66
CA LEU A 325 -0.35 -19.44 9.38
C LEU A 325 0.45 -19.23 10.68
N ILE A 326 -0.15 -18.56 11.67
CA ILE A 326 0.46 -18.38 12.99
C ILE A 326 0.60 -19.73 13.71
N GLY A 327 -0.43 -20.59 13.68
CA GLY A 327 -0.37 -21.94 14.24
C GLY A 327 0.76 -22.79 13.65
N LEU A 328 0.98 -22.71 12.32
CA LEU A 328 2.10 -23.36 11.64
C LEU A 328 3.46 -22.91 12.20
N LEU A 329 3.62 -21.59 12.43
CA LEU A 329 4.84 -20.98 12.96
C LEU A 329 5.08 -21.26 14.44
N GLN A 330 4.00 -21.42 15.22
CA GLN A 330 4.04 -21.81 16.63
C GLN A 330 4.19 -23.32 16.84
N GLU A 331 4.27 -24.09 15.75
CA GLU A 331 4.34 -25.55 15.78
C GLU A 331 3.10 -26.20 16.43
N ASP A 332 1.94 -25.56 16.32
CA ASP A 332 0.68 -26.12 16.81
C ASP A 332 0.37 -27.46 16.10
N ASN A 333 0.28 -28.54 16.88
CA ASN A 333 0.14 -29.89 16.36
C ASN A 333 -1.14 -30.07 15.55
N ALA A 334 -2.25 -29.49 15.98
CA ALA A 334 -3.53 -29.61 15.29
C ALA A 334 -3.49 -28.90 13.93
N THR A 335 -2.95 -27.67 13.91
CA THR A 335 -2.77 -26.88 12.69
C THR A 335 -1.83 -27.57 11.71
N ARG A 336 -0.68 -28.08 12.18
CA ARG A 336 0.25 -28.85 11.32
C ARG A 336 -0.39 -30.09 10.74
N HIS A 337 -1.08 -30.86 11.58
CA HIS A 337 -1.75 -32.08 11.12
C HIS A 337 -2.78 -31.78 10.04
N TRP A 338 -3.61 -30.76 10.23
CA TRP A 338 -4.59 -30.32 9.24
C TRP A 338 -3.92 -29.86 7.94
N LEU A 339 -2.88 -29.01 8.02
CA LEU A 339 -2.16 -28.56 6.84
C LEU A 339 -1.51 -29.71 6.07
N GLU A 340 -0.79 -30.60 6.75
CA GLU A 340 -0.04 -31.69 6.14
C GLU A 340 -0.92 -32.81 5.57
N ARG A 341 -2.07 -33.08 6.21
CA ARG A 341 -2.94 -34.19 5.79
C ARG A 341 -4.10 -33.77 4.90
N GLU A 342 -4.57 -32.54 5.00
CA GLU A 342 -5.74 -32.10 4.26
C GLU A 342 -5.39 -31.06 3.19
N ILE A 343 -4.63 -30.02 3.55
CA ILE A 343 -4.42 -28.89 2.64
C ILE A 343 -3.31 -29.15 1.63
N VAL A 344 -2.11 -29.53 2.09
CA VAL A 344 -0.95 -29.76 1.22
C VAL A 344 -1.26 -30.84 0.17
N PRO A 345 -1.79 -32.03 0.49
CA PRO A 345 -2.02 -33.07 -0.52
C PRO A 345 -3.04 -32.66 -1.58
N VAL A 346 -4.11 -31.96 -1.20
CA VAL A 346 -5.16 -31.53 -2.13
C VAL A 346 -4.63 -30.46 -3.08
N VAL A 347 -3.94 -29.45 -2.55
CA VAL A 347 -3.38 -28.37 -3.37
C VAL A 347 -2.26 -28.89 -4.26
N THR A 348 -1.34 -29.71 -3.77
CA THR A 348 -0.24 -30.23 -4.59
C THR A 348 -0.74 -31.17 -5.70
N ARG A 349 -1.77 -31.99 -5.44
CA ARG A 349 -2.36 -32.89 -6.45
C ARG A 349 -3.03 -32.12 -7.59
N ASP A 350 -3.65 -30.97 -7.29
CA ASP A 350 -4.33 -30.13 -8.27
C ASP A 350 -3.77 -28.71 -8.30
N LEU A 351 -2.43 -28.61 -8.29
CA LEU A 351 -1.73 -27.33 -8.21
C LEU A 351 -2.19 -26.38 -9.32
N LYS A 352 -2.46 -26.92 -10.51
CA LYS A 352 -2.92 -26.16 -11.66
C LYS A 352 -4.23 -25.43 -11.38
N ALA A 353 -5.27 -26.12 -10.88
CA ALA A 353 -6.56 -25.48 -10.65
C ALA A 353 -6.47 -24.40 -9.55
N TYR A 354 -5.84 -24.72 -8.42
CA TYR A 354 -5.67 -23.75 -7.33
C TYR A 354 -4.84 -22.53 -7.77
N ALA A 355 -3.73 -22.76 -8.47
CA ALA A 355 -2.88 -21.69 -8.99
C ALA A 355 -3.62 -20.79 -9.98
N GLN A 356 -4.36 -21.36 -10.93
CA GLN A 356 -5.07 -20.58 -11.95
C GLN A 356 -6.19 -19.75 -11.33
N ASN A 357 -7.00 -20.34 -10.44
CA ASN A 357 -8.07 -19.62 -9.74
C ASN A 357 -7.52 -18.47 -8.90
N SER A 358 -6.46 -18.71 -8.12
CA SER A 358 -5.77 -17.65 -7.39
C SER A 358 -5.15 -16.60 -8.32
N GLY A 359 -4.57 -17.06 -9.42
CA GLY A 359 -3.92 -16.23 -10.42
C GLY A 359 -4.87 -15.24 -11.08
N GLU A 360 -6.09 -15.68 -11.42
CA GLU A 360 -7.15 -14.82 -11.96
C GLU A 360 -7.55 -13.72 -10.96
N LEU A 361 -7.64 -14.05 -9.67
CA LEU A 361 -7.94 -13.07 -8.61
C LEU A 361 -6.80 -12.07 -8.41
N TYR A 362 -5.55 -12.50 -8.60
CA TYR A 362 -4.36 -11.67 -8.43
C TYR A 362 -4.04 -10.80 -9.65
N TYR A 363 -4.28 -11.30 -10.88
CA TYR A 363 -3.81 -10.66 -12.12
C TYR A 363 -4.17 -9.17 -12.24
N PRO A 364 -5.40 -8.71 -11.90
CA PRO A 364 -5.76 -7.29 -11.92
C PRO A 364 -4.90 -6.39 -11.02
N HIS A 365 -4.20 -6.98 -10.05
CA HIS A 365 -3.31 -6.28 -9.12
C HIS A 365 -1.82 -6.44 -9.46
N SER A 366 -1.50 -7.22 -10.48
CA SER A 366 -0.13 -7.50 -10.88
C SER A 366 0.53 -6.30 -11.58
N PRO A 367 1.84 -6.08 -11.41
CA PRO A 367 2.57 -5.01 -12.11
C PRO A 367 2.41 -5.09 -13.63
N SER A 368 2.37 -6.30 -14.20
CA SER A 368 2.18 -6.51 -15.63
C SER A 368 0.83 -5.98 -16.12
N PHE A 369 -0.26 -6.27 -15.41
CA PHE A 369 -1.59 -5.74 -15.74
C PHE A 369 -1.64 -4.21 -15.57
N LEU A 370 -1.11 -3.68 -14.47
CA LEU A 370 -1.09 -2.24 -14.21
C LEU A 370 -0.30 -1.47 -15.27
N ARG A 371 0.84 -2.01 -15.73
CA ARG A 371 1.61 -1.45 -16.85
C ARG A 371 0.82 -1.49 -18.16
N LYS A 372 0.13 -2.60 -18.46
CA LYS A 372 -0.72 -2.72 -19.64
C LYS A 372 -1.85 -1.69 -19.64
N GLN A 373 -2.60 -1.59 -18.53
CA GLN A 373 -3.65 -0.59 -18.37
C GLN A 373 -3.12 0.84 -18.47
N PHE A 374 -1.95 1.12 -17.89
CA PHE A 374 -1.33 2.43 -18.01
C PHE A 374 -1.07 2.78 -19.49
N GLN A 375 -0.46 1.88 -20.26
CA GLN A 375 -0.18 2.11 -21.68
C GLN A 375 -1.46 2.26 -22.51
N GLU A 376 -2.47 1.43 -22.27
CA GLU A 376 -3.77 1.53 -22.94
C GLU A 376 -4.46 2.88 -22.65
N ASN A 377 -4.46 3.32 -21.38
CA ASN A 377 -5.04 4.60 -20.99
C ASN A 377 -4.29 5.79 -21.60
N ILE A 378 -2.97 5.74 -21.66
CA ILE A 378 -2.15 6.76 -22.34
C ILE A 378 -2.45 6.80 -23.85
N GLY A 379 -2.56 5.63 -24.50
CA GLY A 379 -2.94 5.53 -25.91
C GLY A 379 -4.31 6.15 -26.19
N ARG A 380 -5.31 5.84 -25.36
CA ARG A 380 -6.67 6.41 -25.46
C ARG A 380 -6.67 7.93 -25.25
N LEU A 381 -5.92 8.44 -24.27
CA LEU A 381 -5.76 9.88 -24.06
C LEU A 381 -5.19 10.57 -25.31
N ARG A 382 -4.13 10.02 -25.91
CA ARG A 382 -3.53 10.56 -27.15
C ARG A 382 -4.53 10.54 -28.30
N GLU A 383 -5.25 9.44 -28.49
CA GLU A 383 -6.23 9.31 -29.55
C GLU A 383 -7.32 10.38 -29.42
N ILE A 384 -7.95 10.49 -28.24
CA ILE A 384 -9.01 11.49 -27.97
C ILE A 384 -8.51 12.90 -28.23
N LEU A 385 -7.31 13.24 -27.73
CA LEU A 385 -6.74 14.58 -27.89
C LEU A 385 -6.30 14.87 -29.33
N SER A 386 -5.96 13.85 -30.12
CA SER A 386 -5.55 14.00 -31.52
C SER A 386 -6.72 14.25 -32.46
N VAL A 387 -7.90 13.71 -32.15
CA VAL A 387 -9.12 13.86 -32.98
C VAL A 387 -10.06 14.95 -32.47
N SER A 388 -9.85 15.46 -31.25
CA SER A 388 -10.69 16.51 -30.69
C SER A 388 -10.50 17.84 -31.43
N SER A 389 -11.61 18.42 -31.89
CA SER A 389 -11.63 19.73 -32.54
C SER A 389 -11.49 20.91 -31.57
N LYS A 390 -11.54 20.64 -30.25
CA LYS A 390 -11.39 21.63 -29.18
C LYS A 390 -10.46 21.11 -28.07
N PRO A 391 -9.75 22.00 -27.35
CA PRO A 391 -9.06 21.62 -26.12
C PRO A 391 -10.04 21.06 -25.09
N LEU A 392 -9.63 20.02 -24.36
CA LEU A 392 -10.45 19.32 -23.36
C LEU A 392 -9.88 19.49 -21.97
N THR A 393 -10.74 19.53 -20.95
CA THR A 393 -10.32 19.56 -19.55
C THR A 393 -10.03 18.14 -19.02
N ASN A 394 -9.30 18.04 -17.90
CA ASN A 394 -9.08 16.74 -17.25
C ASN A 394 -10.39 16.12 -16.70
N VAL A 395 -11.44 16.93 -16.50
CA VAL A 395 -12.78 16.44 -16.11
C VAL A 395 -13.48 15.79 -17.29
N GLU A 396 -13.54 16.48 -18.45
CA GLU A 396 -14.11 15.91 -19.68
C GLU A 396 -13.37 14.62 -20.09
N LEU A 397 -12.03 14.62 -20.02
CA LEU A 397 -11.22 13.43 -20.32
C LEU A 397 -11.46 12.28 -19.33
N SER A 398 -11.71 12.60 -18.06
CA SER A 398 -12.04 11.63 -17.01
C SER A 398 -13.38 10.94 -17.31
N GLU A 399 -14.39 11.71 -17.72
CA GLU A 399 -15.71 11.20 -18.12
C GLU A 399 -15.63 10.31 -19.36
N ILE A 400 -14.82 10.67 -20.36
CA ILE A 400 -14.68 9.89 -21.61
C ILE A 400 -13.94 8.57 -21.37
N ILE A 401 -12.84 8.59 -20.60
CA ILE A 401 -11.99 7.40 -20.42
C ILE A 401 -12.49 6.48 -19.31
N GLY A 402 -13.24 7.03 -18.35
CA GLY A 402 -13.76 6.29 -17.20
C GLY A 402 -12.72 6.08 -16.08
N ILE A 403 -11.74 6.98 -15.96
CA ILE A 403 -10.73 6.96 -14.89
C ILE A 403 -10.76 8.26 -14.09
N HIS A 404 -10.39 8.24 -12.82
CA HIS A 404 -10.50 9.39 -11.92
C HIS A 404 -9.71 10.61 -12.41
N GLN A 405 -10.27 11.81 -12.27
CA GLN A 405 -9.70 13.08 -12.75
C GLN A 405 -8.26 13.36 -12.29
N SER A 406 -7.87 12.89 -11.10
CA SER A 406 -6.49 13.04 -10.60
C SER A 406 -5.51 12.16 -11.36
N THR A 407 -5.95 10.96 -11.76
CA THR A 407 -5.16 10.01 -12.56
C THR A 407 -4.96 10.56 -13.97
N VAL A 408 -6.03 11.07 -14.59
CA VAL A 408 -5.95 11.77 -15.89
C VAL A 408 -4.95 12.91 -15.82
N ARG A 409 -5.06 13.79 -14.81
CA ARG A 409 -4.14 14.92 -14.64
C ARG A 409 -2.70 14.47 -14.47
N ALA A 410 -2.45 13.38 -13.72
CA ALA A 410 -1.11 12.84 -13.57
C ALA A 410 -0.55 12.33 -14.91
N TYR A 411 -1.34 11.60 -15.70
CA TYR A 411 -0.94 11.10 -17.01
C TYR A 411 -0.62 12.24 -17.98
N LEU A 412 -1.47 13.26 -18.05
CA LEU A 412 -1.27 14.43 -18.89
C LEU A 412 0.00 15.19 -18.50
N ASN A 413 0.18 15.49 -17.21
CA ASN A 413 1.25 16.38 -16.75
C ASN A 413 2.60 15.69 -16.57
N LYS A 414 2.66 14.37 -16.40
CA LYS A 414 3.92 13.65 -16.18
C LYS A 414 4.36 12.84 -17.38
N THR A 415 3.43 12.31 -18.17
CA THR A 415 3.74 11.37 -19.26
C THR A 415 3.58 12.03 -20.62
N LEU A 416 2.49 12.76 -20.83
CA LEU A 416 2.20 13.40 -22.12
C LEU A 416 2.63 14.87 -22.20
N ALA A 417 3.26 15.42 -21.17
CA ALA A 417 3.51 16.86 -21.06
C ALA A 417 4.28 17.45 -22.25
N SER A 418 5.22 16.70 -22.82
CA SER A 418 5.99 17.12 -23.99
C SER A 418 5.17 17.18 -25.29
N GLU A 419 4.09 16.41 -25.38
CA GLU A 419 3.23 16.25 -26.56
C GLU A 419 2.03 17.21 -26.56
N LEU A 420 1.80 17.90 -25.44
CA LEU A 420 0.59 18.68 -25.20
C LEU A 420 0.84 20.19 -25.23
N GLN A 421 -0.15 20.91 -25.75
CA GLN A 421 -0.36 22.33 -25.49
C GLN A 421 -1.37 22.47 -24.35
N ILE A 422 -0.98 23.21 -23.32
CA ILE A 422 -1.79 23.44 -22.11
C ILE A 422 -2.19 24.91 -22.07
N GLU A 423 -3.49 25.17 -21.99
CA GLU A 423 -4.05 26.51 -21.85
C GLU A 423 -4.81 26.64 -20.54
N GLU A 424 -4.48 27.64 -19.73
CA GLU A 424 -5.21 27.94 -18.51
C GLU A 424 -6.23 29.06 -18.77
N ARG A 425 -7.51 28.78 -18.51
CA ARG A 425 -8.60 29.76 -18.66
C ARG A 425 -9.40 29.79 -17.36
N LYS A 426 -9.41 30.93 -16.67
CA LYS A 426 -10.15 31.13 -15.40
C LYS A 426 -9.82 30.05 -14.33
N GLY A 427 -8.56 29.62 -14.24
CA GLY A 427 -8.12 28.59 -13.29
C GLY A 427 -8.39 27.15 -13.72
N VAL A 428 -8.84 26.92 -14.96
CA VAL A 428 -9.09 25.59 -15.52
C VAL A 428 -8.08 25.30 -16.63
N CYS A 429 -7.41 24.15 -16.54
CA CYS A 429 -6.45 23.69 -17.56
C CYS A 429 -7.17 22.94 -18.69
N TYR A 430 -6.91 23.36 -19.92
CA TYR A 430 -7.35 22.73 -21.15
C TYR A 430 -6.15 22.13 -21.88
N TYR A 431 -6.33 20.92 -22.39
CA TYR A 431 -5.28 20.12 -23.01
C TYR A 431 -5.62 19.87 -24.49
N SER A 432 -4.62 19.98 -25.35
CA SER A 432 -4.70 19.66 -26.79
C SER A 432 -3.36 19.14 -27.28
N MET A 433 -3.33 18.37 -28.38
CA MET A 433 -2.06 17.93 -28.96
C MET A 433 -1.32 19.10 -29.61
N LYS A 434 0.01 19.16 -29.46
CA LYS A 434 0.82 20.12 -30.21
C LYS A 434 0.67 19.87 -31.71
N THR A 435 0.49 20.94 -32.47
CA THR A 435 0.56 20.88 -33.94
C THR A 435 2.02 20.76 -34.39
N ARG A 436 2.29 20.00 -35.46
CA ARG A 436 3.63 19.78 -36.07
C ARG A 436 4.47 21.07 -36.31
N ARG A 437 3.82 22.23 -36.41
CA ARG A 437 4.46 23.55 -36.53
C ARG A 437 5.04 24.09 -35.21
N GLN A 438 4.43 23.76 -34.07
CA GLN A 438 4.91 24.12 -32.73
C GLN A 438 6.14 23.28 -32.33
N ASP A 439 6.18 21.98 -32.66
CA ASP A 439 7.32 21.12 -32.31
C ASP A 439 8.64 21.58 -32.94
N LEU A 440 8.56 22.17 -34.15
CA LEU A 440 9.70 22.76 -34.85
C LEU A 440 10.15 24.10 -34.23
N LEU A 441 9.25 24.84 -33.61
CA LEU A 441 9.56 26.10 -32.91
C LEU A 441 10.22 25.81 -31.54
N ASP A 442 9.68 24.87 -30.78
CA ASP A 442 10.21 24.49 -29.46
C ASP A 442 11.59 23.80 -29.56
N SER A 443 11.82 22.98 -30.58
CA SER A 443 13.13 22.33 -30.82
C SER A 443 14.22 23.30 -31.30
N SER A 444 13.85 24.47 -31.83
CA SER A 444 14.79 25.53 -32.24
C SER A 444 15.24 26.42 -31.08
N LEU A 445 14.61 26.31 -29.90
CA LEU A 445 14.84 27.17 -28.73
C LEU A 445 15.55 26.46 -27.55
N SER A 446 15.92 25.18 -27.68
CA SER A 446 16.65 24.44 -26.63
C SER A 446 18.15 24.32 -26.97
N PRO A 447 19.07 24.89 -26.17
CA PRO A 447 20.49 24.57 -26.29
C PRO A 447 20.73 23.14 -25.78
N LYS A 448 21.50 22.37 -26.55
CA LYS A 448 22.01 21.03 -26.19
C LYS A 448 22.49 21.00 -24.72
N ALA A 449 21.77 20.31 -23.87
CA ALA A 449 22.32 19.67 -22.68
C ALA A 449 22.29 18.15 -22.92
N SER A 450 23.36 17.66 -23.53
CA SER A 450 23.68 16.25 -23.58
C SER A 450 24.16 15.80 -22.20
N GLY A 451 23.50 14.78 -21.65
CA GLY A 451 24.08 13.95 -20.59
C GLY A 451 23.25 13.86 -19.34
N GLU A 452 22.12 13.15 -19.38
CA GLU A 452 21.63 12.43 -18.21
C GLU A 452 21.21 11.02 -18.62
N SER A 453 21.82 10.06 -17.92
CA SER A 453 21.59 8.64 -18.01
C SER A 453 20.12 8.29 -17.78
N LEU A 454 19.63 7.35 -18.57
CA LEU A 454 18.42 6.59 -18.29
C LEU A 454 18.61 5.84 -16.96
N GLU A 455 18.33 6.49 -15.84
CA GLU A 455 18.07 5.79 -14.59
C GLU A 455 16.73 5.08 -14.69
N GLU A 456 16.77 3.83 -14.25
CA GLU A 456 15.72 2.84 -14.27
C GLU A 456 14.43 3.37 -13.65
N TYR A 457 13.37 3.45 -14.45
CA TYR A 457 12.01 3.51 -13.94
C TYR A 457 11.63 2.12 -13.39
N GLU A 458 12.03 1.83 -12.15
CA GLU A 458 11.44 0.75 -11.34
C GLU A 458 10.11 1.24 -10.74
N ILE A 459 9.00 0.76 -11.32
CA ILE A 459 7.66 0.70 -10.70
C ILE A 459 7.34 -0.76 -10.42
#